data_AF-A0A1D9G9L0-F1
#
_entry.id   AF-A0A1D9G9L0-F1
#
_cell.length_a   1.000
_cell.length_b   1.000
_cell.length_c   1.000
_cell.angle_alpha   90.00
_cell.angle_beta   90.00
_cell.angle_gamma   90.00
#
_symmetry.space_group_name_H-M   'P 1'
#
loop_
_entity.id
_entity.type
_entity.pdbx_description
1 polymer ?
#
loop_
_entity_poly.entity_id
_entity_poly.type
_entity_poly.pdbx_seq_one_letter_code
_entity_poly.pdbx_strand_id
1 'polypeptide(L)'
;MTNVPNQIEAQVQQVISGHTVDVLITNQDPPLMARIRMIGIQAPSWKQKPWGDQAKTCLKKILSETTETGDQKSVILELDVEEKDRYSRWLAYVWLDGVLVNEQLVAKGCALASPLVPNNKYDDRIAHAQEYARIMGYGIWNPDQPLRLTPAEFRRQNP
;
A
#
# COMPACT_ATOMS: atom_id res chain seq x y z
N MET A 1 10.19 -29.43 -3.28
CA MET A 1 9.96 -28.07 -2.75
C MET A 1 9.96 -27.15 -3.94
N THR A 2 8.78 -26.88 -4.51
CA THR A 2 8.66 -25.97 -5.66
C THR A 2 8.88 -24.55 -5.16
N ASN A 3 10.07 -24.04 -5.45
CA ASN A 3 10.48 -22.67 -5.18
C ASN A 3 9.69 -21.74 -6.10
N VAL A 4 8.43 -21.49 -5.76
CA VAL A 4 7.72 -20.33 -6.30
C VAL A 4 8.37 -19.16 -5.57
N PRO A 5 9.10 -18.26 -6.26
CA PRO A 5 9.64 -17.11 -5.57
C PRO A 5 8.48 -16.36 -4.92
N ASN A 6 8.63 -15.94 -3.66
CA ASN A 6 7.67 -15.07 -2.96
C ASN A 6 7.45 -13.72 -3.66
N GLN A 7 7.94 -13.54 -4.89
CA GLN A 7 7.91 -12.33 -5.68
C GLN A 7 7.22 -12.61 -7.01
N ILE A 8 6.15 -11.89 -7.27
CA ILE A 8 5.32 -12.02 -8.48
C ILE A 8 5.37 -10.70 -9.23
N GLU A 9 5.73 -10.74 -10.50
CA GLU A 9 5.61 -9.56 -11.36
C GLU A 9 4.15 -9.32 -11.75
N ALA A 10 3.71 -8.07 -11.65
CA ALA A 10 2.35 -7.68 -12.02
C ALA A 10 2.30 -6.25 -12.56
N GLN A 11 1.34 -5.96 -13.43
CA GLN A 11 1.09 -4.61 -13.93
C GLN A 11 -0.05 -3.96 -13.15
N VAL A 12 0.16 -2.74 -12.66
CA VAL A 12 -0.90 -2.00 -11.95
C VAL A 12 -1.96 -1.54 -12.95
N GLN A 13 -3.20 -2.02 -12.77
CA GLN A 13 -4.34 -1.63 -13.61
C GLN A 13 -5.12 -0.47 -12.98
N GLN A 14 -5.30 -0.49 -11.66
CA GLN A 14 -6.08 0.54 -10.98
C GLN A 14 -5.63 0.76 -9.52
N VAL A 15 -5.58 2.03 -9.10
CA VAL A 15 -5.49 2.39 -7.69
C VAL A 15 -6.88 2.54 -7.10
N ILE A 16 -7.25 1.66 -6.17
CA ILE A 16 -8.58 1.61 -5.56
C ILE A 16 -8.65 2.59 -4.38
N SER A 17 -7.69 2.51 -3.46
CA SER A 17 -7.53 3.39 -2.29
C SER A 17 -6.05 3.64 -2.00
N GLY A 18 -5.72 4.41 -0.96
CA GLY A 18 -4.32 4.67 -0.56
C GLY A 18 -3.51 3.47 -0.06
N HIS A 19 -4.05 2.25 -0.11
CA HIS A 19 -3.34 1.00 0.24
C HIS A 19 -3.84 -0.24 -0.53
N THR A 20 -4.68 -0.04 -1.55
CA THR A 20 -5.28 -1.13 -2.35
C THR A 20 -5.12 -0.83 -3.83
N VAL A 21 -4.63 -1.80 -4.59
CA VAL A 21 -4.49 -1.74 -6.05
C VAL A 21 -5.05 -3.00 -6.70
N ASP A 22 -5.60 -2.85 -7.89
CA ASP A 22 -5.90 -3.99 -8.77
C ASP A 22 -4.77 -4.12 -9.80
N VAL A 23 -4.32 -5.35 -10.02
CA VAL A 23 -3.15 -5.68 -10.84
C VAL A 23 -3.45 -6.83 -11.79
N LEU A 24 -2.68 -6.90 -12.88
CA LEU A 24 -2.63 -8.01 -13.83
C LEU A 24 -1.35 -8.79 -13.61
N ILE A 25 -1.46 -10.04 -13.17
CA ILE A 25 -0.34 -10.98 -13.09
C ILE A 25 -0.21 -11.65 -14.46
N THR A 26 0.80 -11.26 -15.23
CA THR A 26 0.96 -11.62 -16.66
C THR A 26 1.72 -12.93 -16.87
N ASN A 27 2.46 -13.41 -15.86
CA ASN A 27 3.24 -14.64 -15.92
C ASN A 27 2.42 -15.92 -15.64
N GLN A 28 1.10 -15.80 -15.50
CA GLN A 28 0.16 -16.92 -15.44
C GLN A 28 -0.60 -17.07 -16.75
N ASP A 29 -0.98 -18.30 -17.11
CA ASP A 29 -1.82 -18.61 -18.28
C ASP A 29 -3.11 -19.32 -17.84
N PRO A 30 -4.28 -18.65 -17.92
CA PRO A 30 -4.49 -17.28 -18.40
C PRO A 30 -3.98 -16.22 -17.39
N PRO A 31 -3.72 -14.97 -17.84
CA PRO A 31 -3.36 -13.87 -16.95
C PRO A 31 -4.39 -13.66 -15.85
N LEU A 32 -3.92 -13.37 -14.63
CA LEU A 32 -4.79 -13.29 -13.45
C LEU A 32 -5.00 -11.83 -13.01
N MET A 33 -6.27 -11.41 -12.97
CA MET A 33 -6.69 -10.20 -12.27
C MET A 33 -6.70 -10.44 -10.75
N ALA A 34 -5.98 -9.62 -10.00
CA ALA A 34 -5.89 -9.73 -8.55
C ALA A 34 -6.06 -8.37 -7.87
N ARG A 35 -6.79 -8.36 -6.75
CA ARG A 35 -6.85 -7.21 -5.84
C ARG A 35 -5.82 -7.38 -4.72
N ILE A 36 -4.92 -6.42 -4.61
CA ILE A 36 -3.83 -6.42 -3.64
C ILE A 36 -4.15 -5.47 -2.49
N ARG A 37 -4.11 -5.99 -1.27
CA ARG A 37 -4.11 -5.22 -0.02
C ARG A 37 -2.68 -5.14 0.49
N MET A 38 -2.12 -3.94 0.51
CA MET A 38 -0.73 -3.72 0.93
C MET A 38 -0.54 -4.07 2.41
N ILE A 39 0.46 -4.90 2.72
CA ILE A 39 0.80 -5.36 4.08
C ILE A 39 1.41 -4.22 4.91
N GLY A 40 1.21 -4.24 6.23
CA GLY A 40 1.92 -3.36 7.17
C GLY A 40 1.45 -1.90 7.17
N ILE A 41 0.47 -1.53 6.35
CA ILE A 41 -0.01 -0.15 6.24
C ILE A 41 -1.53 -0.04 6.25
N GLN A 42 -2.06 1.10 6.70
CA GLN A 42 -3.48 1.42 6.61
C GLN A 42 -3.68 2.90 6.29
N ALA A 43 -4.11 3.18 5.06
CA ALA A 43 -4.57 4.50 4.63
C ALA A 43 -5.99 4.86 5.12
N PRO A 44 -6.29 6.17 5.31
CA PRO A 44 -7.64 6.70 5.49
C PRO A 44 -8.62 6.25 4.39
N SER A 45 -9.89 6.08 4.77
CA SER A 45 -10.97 5.73 3.82
C SER A 45 -11.36 6.95 2.97
N TRP A 46 -11.94 6.74 1.79
CA TRP A 46 -12.48 7.81 0.93
C TRP A 46 -13.54 8.67 1.65
N LYS A 47 -14.24 8.11 2.65
CA LYS A 47 -15.18 8.84 3.51
C LYS A 47 -14.48 9.79 4.50
N GLN A 48 -13.22 9.54 4.82
CA GLN A 48 -12.43 10.29 5.79
C GLN A 48 -11.70 11.45 5.08
N LYS A 49 -12.45 12.51 4.77
CA LYS A 49 -11.98 13.66 3.99
C LYS A 49 -11.13 14.63 4.82
N PRO A 50 -10.08 15.24 4.23
CA PRO A 50 -9.60 15.04 2.85
C PRO A 50 -8.63 13.85 2.71
N TRP A 51 -8.19 13.25 3.81
CA TRP A 51 -7.04 12.35 3.84
C TRP A 51 -7.19 11.09 2.98
N GLY A 52 -8.40 10.56 2.81
CA GLY A 52 -8.63 9.40 1.93
C GLY A 52 -8.28 9.66 0.46
N ASP A 53 -8.65 10.83 -0.04
CA ASP A 53 -8.36 11.22 -1.44
C ASP A 53 -6.87 11.54 -1.61
N GLN A 54 -6.28 12.20 -0.61
CA GLN A 54 -4.85 12.49 -0.57
C GLN A 54 -4.03 11.19 -0.59
N ALA A 55 -4.41 10.19 0.21
CA ALA A 55 -3.74 8.90 0.26
C ALA A 55 -3.83 8.15 -1.08
N LYS A 56 -5.01 8.13 -1.71
CA LYS A 56 -5.20 7.53 -3.04
C LYS A 56 -4.36 8.26 -4.11
N THR A 57 -4.34 9.59 -4.07
CA THR A 57 -3.55 10.40 -5.01
C THR A 57 -2.06 10.18 -4.82
N CYS A 58 -1.60 10.08 -3.57
CA CYS A 58 -0.22 9.79 -3.21
C CYS A 58 0.23 8.42 -3.76
N LEU A 59 -0.56 7.37 -3.57
CA LEU A 59 -0.27 6.05 -4.16
C LEU A 59 -0.27 6.08 -5.68
N LYS A 60 -1.25 6.75 -6.30
CA LYS A 60 -1.29 6.91 -7.76
C LYS A 60 -0.04 7.61 -8.27
N LYS A 61 0.40 8.68 -7.61
CA LYS A 61 1.63 9.40 -7.95
C LYS A 61 2.85 8.49 -7.88
N ILE A 62 3.08 7.81 -6.75
CA ILE A 62 4.22 6.89 -6.60
C ILE A 62 4.25 5.84 -7.73
N LEU A 63 3.09 5.27 -8.06
CA LEU A 63 2.99 4.24 -9.09
C LEU A 63 3.01 4.79 -10.53
N SER A 64 2.81 6.10 -10.74
CA SER A 64 2.79 6.74 -12.07
C SER A 64 4.03 7.60 -12.37
N GLU A 65 4.75 8.07 -11.34
CA GLU A 65 5.81 9.10 -11.45
C GLU A 65 7.08 8.64 -12.16
N THR A 66 7.11 7.48 -12.81
CA THR A 66 8.38 6.79 -12.96
C THR A 66 8.65 6.13 -14.34
N THR A 67 7.83 6.37 -15.38
CA THR A 67 8.26 6.15 -16.79
C THR A 67 8.11 7.41 -17.63
N GLU A 68 9.18 7.75 -18.37
CA GLU A 68 9.15 8.74 -19.45
C GLU A 68 8.38 8.23 -20.69
N THR A 69 8.07 6.94 -20.77
CA THR A 69 7.58 6.25 -21.99
C THR A 69 6.09 5.95 -22.02
N GLY A 70 5.32 6.20 -20.96
CA GLY A 70 3.86 5.99 -20.96
C GLY A 70 3.40 4.53 -20.89
N ASP A 71 4.32 3.58 -20.70
CA ASP A 71 3.99 2.16 -20.46
C ASP A 71 3.42 1.94 -19.05
N GLN A 72 2.49 0.98 -18.90
CA GLN A 72 2.01 0.53 -17.60
C GLN A 72 3.19 -0.10 -16.83
N LYS A 73 3.55 0.46 -15.67
CA LYS A 73 4.65 -0.06 -14.86
C LYS A 73 4.36 -1.43 -14.27
N SER A 74 5.32 -2.33 -14.46
CA SER A 74 5.46 -3.54 -13.67
C SER A 74 5.87 -3.20 -12.23
N VAL A 75 5.21 -3.82 -11.27
CA VAL A 75 5.59 -3.88 -9.86
C VAL A 75 5.95 -5.32 -9.51
N ILE A 76 6.75 -5.48 -8.45
CA ILE A 76 6.95 -6.78 -7.82
C ILE A 76 6.07 -6.85 -6.57
N LEU A 77 5.23 -7.88 -6.51
CA LEU A 77 4.42 -8.23 -5.36
C LEU A 77 5.20 -9.24 -4.54
N GLU A 78 5.66 -8.84 -3.36
CA GLU A 78 6.31 -9.74 -2.43
C GLU A 78 5.30 -10.26 -1.40
N LEU A 79 4.99 -11.55 -1.47
CA LEU A 79 4.13 -12.26 -0.52
C LEU A 79 4.90 -12.61 0.76
N ASP A 80 4.15 -12.79 1.84
CA ASP A 80 4.65 -13.23 3.14
C ASP A 80 3.89 -14.49 3.60
N VAL A 81 3.98 -14.86 4.89
CA VAL A 81 3.42 -16.09 5.47
C VAL A 81 1.96 -16.35 5.05
N GLU A 82 1.09 -15.35 5.12
CA GLU A 82 -0.29 -15.40 4.63
C GLU A 82 -0.44 -14.64 3.31
N GLU A 83 -0.79 -15.35 2.25
CA GLU A 83 -0.91 -14.76 0.92
C GLU A 83 -2.22 -14.00 0.69
N LYS A 84 -3.29 -14.32 1.45
CA LYS A 84 -4.63 -13.76 1.26
C LYS A 84 -5.33 -13.49 2.57
N ASP A 85 -6.13 -12.43 2.60
CA ASP A 85 -7.02 -12.15 3.72
C ASP A 85 -8.38 -12.89 3.61
N ARG A 86 -9.20 -12.77 4.67
CA ARG A 86 -10.57 -13.31 4.74
C ARG A 86 -11.53 -12.83 3.64
N TYR A 87 -11.16 -11.80 2.87
CA TYR A 87 -11.93 -11.27 1.74
C TYR A 87 -11.35 -11.70 0.40
N SER A 88 -10.45 -12.69 0.40
CA SER A 88 -9.75 -13.22 -0.77
C SER A 88 -8.90 -12.19 -1.52
N ARG A 89 -8.52 -11.07 -0.87
CA ARG A 89 -7.55 -10.13 -1.43
C ARG A 89 -6.15 -10.66 -1.16
N TRP A 90 -5.28 -10.55 -2.16
CA TRP A 90 -3.88 -10.88 -1.98
C TRP A 90 -3.22 -9.87 -1.04
N LEU A 91 -2.35 -10.37 -0.17
CA LEU A 91 -1.55 -9.61 0.76
C LEU A 91 -0.13 -9.55 0.20
N ALA A 92 0.36 -8.35 -0.07
CA ALA A 92 1.72 -8.17 -0.58
C ALA A 92 2.39 -6.89 -0.07
N TYR A 93 3.71 -6.94 0.01
CA TYR A 93 4.57 -5.77 -0.06
C TYR A 93 4.78 -5.42 -1.53
N VAL A 94 4.57 -4.16 -1.91
CA VAL A 94 4.66 -3.72 -3.30
C VAL A 94 5.98 -3.01 -3.50
N TRP A 95 6.74 -3.50 -4.47
CA TRP A 95 8.03 -2.95 -4.85
C TRP A 95 7.96 -2.33 -6.25
N LEU A 96 8.57 -1.16 -6.38
CA LEU A 96 8.72 -0.44 -7.64
C LEU A 96 10.15 0.03 -7.76
N ASP A 97 10.87 -0.42 -8.79
CA ASP A 97 12.28 -0.07 -9.03
C ASP A 97 13.18 -0.24 -7.79
N GLY A 98 12.96 -1.32 -7.02
CA GLY A 98 13.70 -1.60 -5.77
C GLY A 98 13.27 -0.78 -4.55
N VAL A 99 12.26 0.09 -4.67
CA VAL A 99 11.69 0.88 -3.58
C VAL A 99 10.44 0.20 -3.02
N LEU A 100 10.36 0.09 -1.70
CA LEU A 100 9.18 -0.43 -1.01
C LEU A 100 8.09 0.64 -0.96
N VAL A 101 7.06 0.50 -1.79
CA VAL A 101 5.96 1.48 -1.90
C VAL A 101 5.20 1.61 -0.58
N ASN A 102 5.08 0.53 0.19
CA ASN A 102 4.43 0.51 1.51
C ASN A 102 5.10 1.51 2.46
N GLU A 103 6.43 1.45 2.56
CA GLU A 103 7.25 2.36 3.38
C GLU A 103 7.13 3.80 2.86
N GLN A 104 7.24 4.00 1.54
CA GLN A 104 7.22 5.33 0.94
C GLN A 104 5.89 6.07 1.18
N LEU A 105 4.76 5.36 1.15
CA LEU A 105 3.46 5.91 1.50
C LEU A 105 3.43 6.42 2.95
N VAL A 106 3.99 5.65 3.88
CA VAL A 106 4.02 5.99 5.29
C VAL A 106 4.99 7.16 5.53
N ALA A 107 6.17 7.14 4.90
CA ALA A 107 7.15 8.24 4.98
C ALA A 107 6.61 9.57 4.44
N LYS A 108 5.72 9.54 3.45
CA LYS A 108 5.02 10.73 2.93
C LYS A 108 3.79 11.14 3.76
N GLY A 109 3.48 10.43 4.86
CA GLY A 109 2.30 10.68 5.69
C GLY A 109 0.97 10.36 5.00
N CYS A 110 0.97 9.48 4.01
CA CYS A 110 -0.23 9.10 3.24
C CYS A 110 -0.98 7.91 3.86
N ALA A 111 -0.32 7.13 4.71
CA ALA A 111 -0.89 5.99 5.43
C ALA A 111 -0.26 5.86 6.82
N LEU A 112 -0.93 5.16 7.73
CA LEU A 112 -0.35 4.73 9.00
C LEU A 112 0.38 3.40 8.84
N ALA A 113 1.44 3.21 9.62
CA ALA A 113 1.97 1.89 9.93
C ALA A 113 0.89 1.09 10.66
N SER A 114 0.65 -0.14 10.21
CA SER A 114 -0.38 -1.03 10.73
C SER A 114 0.09 -2.47 10.58
N PRO A 115 0.82 -3.01 11.57
CA PRO A 115 1.27 -4.40 11.61
C PRO A 115 0.15 -5.39 11.30
N LEU A 116 0.49 -6.47 10.58
CA LEU A 116 -0.44 -7.52 10.20
C LEU A 116 0.21 -8.89 10.41
N VAL A 117 0.08 -9.47 11.60
CA VAL A 117 0.63 -10.80 11.92
C VAL A 117 -0.14 -11.90 11.16
N PRO A 118 0.54 -12.92 10.60
CA PRO A 118 1.98 -13.23 10.67
C PRO A 118 2.86 -12.54 9.61
N ASN A 119 2.33 -11.61 8.82
CA ASN A 119 3.04 -10.88 7.77
C ASN A 119 3.75 -9.61 8.28
N ASN A 120 4.88 -9.79 8.95
CA ASN A 120 5.58 -8.70 9.67
C ASN A 120 7.01 -8.44 9.16
N LYS A 121 7.38 -8.96 7.98
CA LYS A 121 8.75 -8.87 7.42
C LYS A 121 9.36 -7.47 7.42
N TYR A 122 8.56 -6.42 7.24
CA TYR A 122 9.04 -5.02 7.16
C TYR A 122 8.42 -4.08 8.22
N ASP A 123 7.86 -4.61 9.31
CA ASP A 123 7.16 -3.79 10.30
C ASP A 123 8.07 -2.70 10.91
N ASP A 124 9.30 -3.04 11.30
CA ASP A 124 10.25 -2.07 11.87
C ASP A 124 10.61 -0.96 10.86
N ARG A 125 10.81 -1.33 9.60
CA ARG A 125 11.13 -0.39 8.51
C ARG A 125 9.97 0.60 8.29
N ILE A 126 8.74 0.09 8.26
CA ILE A 126 7.53 0.91 8.10
C ILE A 126 7.27 1.78 9.34
N ALA A 127 7.54 1.26 10.55
CA ALA A 127 7.41 2.01 11.78
C ALA A 127 8.38 3.20 11.85
N HIS A 128 9.64 3.02 11.44
CA HIS A 128 10.61 4.10 11.35
C HIS A 128 10.19 5.17 10.32
N ALA A 129 9.64 4.77 9.17
CA ALA A 129 9.09 5.70 8.19
C ALA A 129 7.93 6.54 8.76
N GLN A 130 7.09 5.94 9.62
CA GLN A 130 6.01 6.68 10.30
C GLN A 130 6.57 7.72 11.26
N GLU A 131 7.56 7.34 12.06
CA GLU A 131 8.18 8.26 13.01
C GLU A 131 8.81 9.46 12.29
N TYR A 132 9.48 9.21 11.17
CA TYR A 132 9.97 10.27 10.29
C TYR A 132 8.83 11.20 9.82
N ALA A 133 7.74 10.65 9.27
CA ALA A 133 6.61 11.45 8.79
C ALA A 133 5.95 12.27 9.91
N ARG A 134 5.91 11.71 11.14
CA ARG A 134 5.36 12.37 12.34
C ARG A 134 6.23 13.55 12.77
N ILE A 135 7.54 13.38 12.85
CA ILE A 135 8.49 14.45 13.21
C ILE A 135 8.43 15.58 12.17
N MET A 136 8.33 15.23 10.89
CA MET A 136 8.30 16.22 9.79
C MET A 136 6.91 16.85 9.58
N GLY A 137 5.87 16.38 10.27
CA GLY A 137 4.50 16.89 10.12
C GLY A 137 3.92 16.63 8.72
N TYR A 138 4.23 15.50 8.09
CA TYR A 138 3.78 15.20 6.73
C TYR A 138 2.39 14.59 6.68
N GLY A 139 1.60 14.98 5.68
CA GLY A 139 0.31 14.38 5.35
C GLY A 139 -0.65 14.36 6.54
N ILE A 140 -1.01 13.15 6.98
CA ILE A 140 -1.88 12.93 8.15
C ILE A 140 -1.33 13.49 9.46
N TRP A 141 -0.03 13.80 9.53
CA TRP A 141 0.64 14.39 10.68
C TRP A 141 0.78 15.92 10.62
N ASN A 142 0.25 16.57 9.58
CA ASN A 142 0.30 18.03 9.46
C ASN A 142 -0.34 18.69 10.69
N PRO A 143 0.36 19.55 11.44
CA PRO A 143 -0.16 20.18 12.66
C PRO A 143 -1.40 21.07 12.41
N ASP A 144 -1.51 21.67 11.22
CA ASP A 144 -2.64 22.52 10.86
C ASP A 144 -3.87 21.69 10.47
N GLN A 145 -3.67 20.48 9.93
CA GLN A 145 -4.75 19.60 9.48
C GLN A 145 -4.46 18.11 9.79
N PRO A 146 -4.34 17.73 11.06
CA PRO A 146 -3.95 16.37 11.42
C PRO A 146 -5.14 15.42 11.30
N LEU A 147 -4.86 14.17 10.96
CA LEU A 147 -5.84 13.10 11.00
C LEU A 147 -6.27 12.86 12.46
N ARG A 148 -7.53 13.16 12.77
CA ARG A 148 -8.05 13.10 14.16
C ARG A 148 -8.41 11.72 14.65
N LEU A 149 -8.77 10.82 13.73
CA LEU A 149 -9.12 9.43 14.03
C LEU A 149 -8.27 8.54 13.14
N THR A 150 -7.69 7.49 13.69
CA THR A 150 -7.04 6.49 12.84
C THR A 150 -8.07 5.88 11.89
N PRO A 151 -7.67 5.34 10.73
CA PRO A 151 -8.62 4.74 9.80
C PRO A 151 -9.35 3.52 10.38
N ALA A 152 -8.83 2.89 11.45
CA ALA A 152 -9.51 1.82 12.16
C ALA A 152 -10.62 2.38 13.06
N GLU A 153 -10.32 3.42 13.85
CA GLU A 153 -11.29 4.10 14.70
C GLU A 153 -12.41 4.74 13.89
N PHE A 154 -12.07 5.40 12.78
CA PHE A 154 -13.04 6.02 11.88
C PHE A 154 -14.05 4.98 11.35
N ARG A 155 -13.58 3.81 10.90
CA ARG A 155 -14.44 2.72 10.42
C ARG A 155 -15.35 2.16 11.52
N ARG A 156 -14.84 2.02 12.75
CA ARG A 156 -15.64 1.57 13.89
C ARG A 156 -16.78 2.54 14.23
N GLN A 157 -16.55 3.84 14.06
CA GLN A 157 -17.56 4.87 14.29
C GLN A 157 -18.50 5.09 13.09
N ASN A 158 -18.14 4.59 11.89
CA ASN A 158 -18.85 4.81 10.63
C ASN A 158 -18.94 3.50 9.82
N PRO A 159 -19.75 2.52 10.25
CA PRO A 159 -19.87 1.21 9.59
C PRO A 159 -20.40 1.30 8.15
#